data_AF-A0A8S1RDA7-F1
#
_entry.id   AF-A0A8S1RDA7-F1
#
_cell.length_a   1.000
_cell.length_b   1.000
_cell.length_c   1.000
_cell.angle_alpha   90.00
_cell.angle_beta   90.00
_cell.angle_gamma   90.00
#
_symmetry.space_group_name_H-M   'P 1'
#
loop_
_entity.id
_entity.type
_entity.pdbx_description
1 polymer ?
#
loop_
_entity_poly.entity_id
_entity_poly.type
_entity_poly.pdbx_seq_one_letter_code
_entity_poly.pdbx_strand_id
1 'polypeptide(L)'
;MIDIYLTNLDIKSQLKKAVSTISQQNHYKRINEEFSEIGLFCRKIVKRDLISENLCNQEEAQKNKKEDEEKKQQKVDTHNQMNKIIDEQKQDLILECQIENSIQYISGETLIKEINNPDLVLYDCRYLYEFQGGHIKGAIHMNHSMSLFEELFSVANKTNKIIVLYCEYSVKRSLERYFEIRKLDRNTNQYPQLTYNNLYLLSQGYSEFYKNFPQMCNGCYIQMNDTQYKSQMQQELQERSIIKQKSRQQQLQKKLFIFYTQ
;
A
#
# COMPACT_ATOMS: atom_id res chain seq x y z
N MET A 1 42.85 9.33 25.81
CA MET A 1 41.88 8.55 26.62
C MET A 1 40.44 9.00 26.41
N ILE A 2 40.16 10.29 26.18
CA ILE A 2 38.78 10.81 25.99
C ILE A 2 38.26 10.58 24.56
N ASP A 3 39.10 10.66 23.52
CA ASP A 3 38.67 10.53 22.12
C ASP A 3 38.22 9.12 21.70
N ILE A 4 38.74 8.08 22.36
CA ILE A 4 38.31 6.70 22.15
C ILE A 4 36.91 6.45 22.76
N TYR A 5 36.53 7.21 23.78
CA TYR A 5 35.23 7.04 24.43
C TYR A 5 34.09 7.67 23.62
N LEU A 6 34.35 8.82 23.00
CA LEU A 6 33.38 9.53 22.14
C LEU A 6 33.12 8.78 20.83
N THR A 7 34.16 8.22 20.22
CA THR A 7 34.03 7.37 19.01
C THR A 7 33.25 6.08 19.28
N ASN A 8 33.45 5.45 20.45
CA ASN A 8 32.68 4.26 20.84
C ASN A 8 31.20 4.54 21.16
N LEU A 9 30.85 5.75 21.63
CA LEU A 9 29.46 6.16 21.85
C LEU A 9 28.72 6.39 20.52
N ASP A 10 29.40 6.97 19.52
CA ASP A 10 28.81 7.23 18.20
C ASP A 10 28.58 5.93 17.41
N ILE A 11 29.52 4.97 17.47
CA ILE A 11 29.35 3.63 16.87
C ILE A 11 28.17 2.88 17.49
N LYS A 12 27.99 2.94 18.82
CA LYS A 12 26.82 2.34 19.49
C LYS A 12 25.49 3.00 19.10
N SER A 13 25.49 4.31 18.85
CA SER A 13 24.32 5.04 18.35
C SER A 13 23.95 4.62 16.92
N GLN A 14 24.97 4.51 16.04
CA GLN A 14 24.79 4.07 14.66
C GLN A 14 24.34 2.60 14.56
N LEU A 15 24.89 1.71 15.39
CA LEU A 15 24.46 0.31 15.47
C LEU A 15 23.01 0.18 15.97
N LYS A 16 22.58 1.00 16.95
CA LYS A 16 21.17 1.01 17.39
C LYS A 16 20.22 1.47 16.28
N LYS A 17 20.61 2.49 15.49
CA LYS A 17 19.84 2.91 14.32
C LYS A 17 19.77 1.80 13.26
N ALA A 18 20.90 1.17 12.91
CA ALA A 18 20.93 0.07 11.95
C ALA A 18 20.08 -1.13 12.38
N VAL A 19 20.13 -1.52 13.67
CA VAL A 19 19.30 -2.60 14.23
C VAL A 19 17.81 -2.24 14.21
N SER A 20 17.44 -0.98 14.46
CA SER A 20 16.04 -0.53 14.33
C SER A 20 15.55 -0.55 12.88
N THR A 21 16.39 -0.17 11.91
CA THR A 21 16.06 -0.20 10.48
C THR A 21 15.91 -1.63 9.97
N ILE A 22 16.78 -2.55 10.39
CA ILE A 22 16.70 -3.99 10.05
C ILE A 22 15.47 -4.63 10.69
N SER A 23 15.13 -4.26 11.92
CA SER A 23 13.91 -4.73 12.60
C SER A 23 12.65 -4.26 11.89
N GLN A 24 12.62 -3.01 11.42
CA GLN A 24 11.54 -2.47 10.60
C GLN A 24 11.46 -3.20 9.25
N GLN A 25 12.56 -3.33 8.50
CA GLN A 25 12.61 -4.06 7.22
C GLN A 25 12.11 -5.51 7.32
N ASN A 26 12.50 -6.23 8.39
CA ASN A 26 12.02 -7.59 8.63
C ASN A 26 10.53 -7.64 9.01
N HIS A 27 10.02 -6.62 9.71
CA HIS A 27 8.60 -6.48 9.99
C HIS A 27 7.77 -6.23 8.72
N TYR A 28 8.28 -5.40 7.79
CA TYR A 28 7.67 -5.21 6.46
C TYR A 28 7.62 -6.50 5.64
N LYS A 29 8.71 -7.28 5.66
CA LYS A 29 8.79 -8.56 4.94
C LYS A 29 7.76 -9.57 5.45
N ARG A 30 7.59 -9.65 6.78
CA ARG A 30 6.62 -10.56 7.43
C ARG A 30 5.16 -10.18 7.19
N ILE A 31 4.86 -8.88 7.17
CA ILE A 31 3.53 -8.36 6.81
C ILE A 31 3.19 -8.70 5.35
N ASN A 32 4.15 -8.54 4.44
CA ASN A 32 3.96 -8.86 3.02
C ASN A 32 3.71 -10.37 2.78
N GLU A 33 4.34 -11.23 3.58
CA GLU A 33 4.10 -12.67 3.56
C GLU A 33 2.68 -13.02 4.08
N GLU A 34 2.22 -12.38 5.16
CA GLU A 34 0.88 -12.58 5.74
C GLU A 34 -0.25 -12.13 4.79
N PHE A 35 -0.04 -11.06 4.01
CA PHE A 35 -0.99 -10.62 2.97
C PHE A 35 -1.02 -11.53 1.74
N SER A 36 0.07 -12.28 1.47
CA SER A 36 0.10 -13.26 0.38
C SER A 36 -0.79 -14.48 0.66
N GLU A 37 -0.96 -14.84 1.94
CA GLU A 37 -1.79 -15.97 2.38
C GLU A 37 -3.29 -15.67 2.35
N ILE A 38 -3.70 -14.39 2.38
CA ILE A 38 -5.12 -13.96 2.36
C ILE A 38 -5.76 -14.03 0.94
N GLY A 39 -5.09 -14.64 -0.04
CA GLY A 39 -5.73 -15.05 -1.29
C GLY A 39 -6.27 -13.91 -2.16
N LEU A 40 -5.64 -12.73 -2.10
CA LEU A 40 -5.96 -11.58 -2.97
C LEU A 40 -5.15 -11.55 -4.28
N PHE A 41 -4.26 -12.52 -4.49
CA PHE A 41 -3.61 -12.75 -5.78
C PHE A 41 -4.39 -13.79 -6.60
N CYS A 42 -5.33 -13.35 -7.42
CA CYS A 42 -5.84 -14.21 -8.51
C CYS A 42 -4.74 -14.40 -9.56
N ARG A 43 -3.83 -15.36 -9.34
CA ARG A 43 -3.27 -16.13 -10.45
C ARG A 43 -4.00 -17.46 -10.47
N LYS A 44 -4.74 -17.74 -11.55
CA LYS A 44 -5.21 -19.11 -11.83
C LYS A 44 -3.99 -20.01 -11.91
N ILE A 45 -3.77 -20.84 -10.89
CA ILE A 45 -2.77 -21.91 -10.95
C ILE A 45 -3.38 -23.04 -11.78
N VAL A 46 -2.83 -23.28 -12.97
CA VAL A 46 -3.07 -24.50 -13.73
C VAL A 46 -2.42 -25.65 -12.96
N LYS A 47 -3.22 -26.62 -12.49
CA LYS A 47 -2.71 -27.84 -11.87
C LYS A 47 -1.88 -28.63 -12.89
N ARG A 48 -0.64 -28.99 -12.52
CA ARG A 48 0.06 -30.13 -13.12
C ARG A 48 0.21 -31.18 -12.04
N ASP A 49 -0.31 -32.36 -12.34
CA ASP A 49 -0.38 -33.49 -11.45
C ASP A 49 1.00 -34.03 -11.09
N LEU A 50 1.07 -34.59 -9.88
CA LEU A 50 2.21 -35.26 -9.28
C LEU A 50 2.58 -36.51 -10.07
N ILE A 51 3.84 -36.63 -10.46
CA ILE A 51 4.48 -37.92 -10.73
C ILE A 51 5.72 -38.01 -9.85
N SER A 52 5.68 -39.03 -8.98
CA SER A 52 6.78 -39.55 -8.17
C SER A 52 7.86 -40.16 -9.06
N GLU A 53 9.14 -39.95 -8.73
CA GLU A 53 10.05 -41.01 -8.27
C GLU A 53 11.52 -40.54 -8.28
N ASN A 54 12.23 -41.01 -7.25
CA ASN A 54 13.67 -40.96 -7.10
C ASN A 54 14.39 -41.67 -8.24
N LEU A 55 15.61 -41.23 -8.58
CA LEU A 55 16.86 -42.03 -8.56
C LEU A 55 17.97 -41.39 -9.43
N CYS A 56 19.10 -41.13 -8.78
CA CYS A 56 20.47 -41.47 -9.16
C CYS A 56 20.97 -41.32 -10.62
N ASN A 57 21.99 -40.46 -10.76
CA ASN A 57 23.21 -40.56 -11.57
C ASN A 57 23.20 -40.61 -13.11
N GLN A 58 24.00 -39.67 -13.64
CA GLN A 58 24.98 -39.74 -14.74
C GLN A 58 24.48 -39.89 -16.18
N GLU A 59 24.87 -38.87 -16.99
CA GLU A 59 24.99 -38.83 -18.45
C GLU A 59 23.63 -38.85 -19.20
N GLU A 60 23.27 -37.92 -20.09
CA GLU A 60 24.02 -37.40 -21.22
C GLU A 60 23.55 -35.97 -21.58
N ALA A 61 24.53 -35.08 -21.69
CA ALA A 61 24.40 -33.81 -22.38
C ALA A 61 24.52 -34.07 -23.88
N GLN A 62 23.45 -33.87 -24.66
CA GLN A 62 23.46 -33.40 -26.08
C GLN A 62 22.05 -33.44 -26.72
N LYS A 63 21.10 -32.68 -26.16
CA LYS A 63 19.89 -32.28 -26.93
C LYS A 63 19.20 -30.98 -26.48
N ASN A 64 19.61 -30.36 -25.37
CA ASN A 64 18.92 -29.19 -24.80
C ASN A 64 19.46 -27.81 -25.21
N LYS A 65 20.42 -27.70 -26.16
CA LYS A 65 20.98 -26.39 -26.54
C LYS A 65 20.07 -25.51 -27.41
N LYS A 66 19.01 -26.05 -28.04
CA LYS A 66 18.06 -25.24 -28.83
C LYS A 66 16.80 -24.83 -28.06
N GLU A 67 16.31 -25.66 -27.14
CA GLU A 67 15.12 -25.31 -26.33
C GLU A 67 15.40 -24.31 -25.20
N ASP A 68 16.64 -24.21 -24.71
CA ASP A 68 17.01 -23.25 -23.66
C ASP A 68 17.22 -21.82 -24.18
N GLU A 69 17.52 -21.64 -25.47
CA GLU A 69 17.66 -20.31 -26.08
C GLU A 69 16.30 -19.68 -26.37
N GLU A 70 15.32 -20.44 -26.89
CA GLU A 70 13.96 -19.93 -27.12
C GLU A 70 13.21 -19.62 -25.82
N LYS A 71 13.39 -20.42 -24.76
CA LYS A 71 12.81 -20.16 -23.42
C LYS A 71 13.48 -18.98 -22.71
N LYS A 72 14.76 -18.70 -22.99
CA LYS A 72 15.46 -17.48 -22.51
C LYS A 72 15.02 -16.25 -23.28
N GLN A 73 14.90 -16.34 -24.60
CA GLN A 73 14.44 -15.24 -25.45
C GLN A 73 13.00 -14.84 -25.10
N GLN A 74 12.08 -15.80 -24.95
CA GLN A 74 10.70 -15.51 -24.54
C GLN A 74 10.58 -14.88 -23.14
N LYS A 75 11.46 -15.24 -22.20
CA LYS A 75 11.52 -14.62 -20.85
C LYS A 75 12.10 -13.20 -20.89
N VAL A 76 13.09 -12.96 -21.73
CA VAL A 76 13.67 -11.63 -21.95
C VAL A 76 12.66 -10.72 -22.66
N ASP A 77 11.92 -11.25 -23.64
CA ASP A 77 10.91 -10.50 -24.40
C ASP A 77 9.68 -10.15 -23.53
N THR A 78 9.24 -11.05 -22.65
CA THR A 78 8.17 -10.74 -21.66
C THR A 78 8.63 -9.76 -20.58
N HIS A 79 9.87 -9.86 -20.11
CA HIS A 79 10.43 -8.91 -19.15
C HIS A 79 10.58 -7.51 -19.79
N ASN A 80 11.02 -7.43 -21.05
CA ASN A 80 11.13 -6.18 -21.80
C ASN A 80 9.75 -5.58 -22.12
N GLN A 81 8.74 -6.38 -22.45
CA GLN A 81 7.36 -5.89 -22.59
C GLN A 81 6.79 -5.35 -21.27
N MET A 82 7.07 -6.01 -20.15
CA MET A 82 6.61 -5.57 -18.83
C MET A 82 7.29 -4.25 -18.42
N ASN A 83 8.58 -4.11 -18.68
CA ASN A 83 9.32 -2.86 -18.45
C ASN A 83 8.82 -1.72 -19.34
N LYS A 84 8.50 -2.00 -20.61
CA LYS A 84 7.93 -1.00 -21.53
C LYS A 84 6.53 -0.52 -21.09
N ILE A 85 5.67 -1.43 -20.60
CA ILE A 85 4.36 -1.06 -20.03
C ILE A 85 4.52 -0.23 -18.74
N ILE A 86 5.51 -0.55 -17.89
CA ILE A 86 5.80 0.22 -16.68
C ILE A 86 6.29 1.63 -17.03
N ASP A 87 7.14 1.75 -18.06
CA ASP A 87 7.66 3.05 -18.50
C ASP A 87 6.61 3.90 -19.24
N GLU A 88 5.72 3.29 -20.03
CA GLU A 88 4.55 3.97 -20.61
C GLU A 88 3.55 4.41 -19.50
N GLN A 89 3.36 3.61 -18.44
CA GLN A 89 2.52 3.98 -17.29
C GLN A 89 3.10 5.09 -16.41
N LYS A 90 4.43 5.27 -16.38
CA LYS A 90 5.06 6.42 -15.69
C LYS A 90 4.77 7.75 -16.40
N GLN A 91 4.50 7.72 -17.69
CA GLN A 91 4.27 8.92 -18.50
C GLN A 91 2.93 9.61 -18.23
N ASP A 92 1.98 8.90 -17.59
CA ASP A 92 0.66 9.42 -17.19
C ASP A 92 0.58 9.89 -15.73
N LEU A 93 1.63 9.68 -14.92
CA LEU A 93 1.64 10.06 -13.51
C LEU A 93 1.99 11.54 -13.34
N ILE A 94 1.16 12.25 -12.57
CA ILE A 94 1.35 13.69 -12.36
C ILE A 94 2.51 13.94 -11.37
N LEU A 95 2.71 13.05 -10.40
CA LEU A 95 3.70 13.24 -9.33
C LEU A 95 4.93 12.35 -9.48
N GLU A 96 6.09 12.93 -9.15
CA GLU A 96 7.32 12.18 -8.92
C GLU A 96 7.12 11.22 -7.74
N CYS A 97 7.25 9.92 -8.00
CA CYS A 97 7.00 8.88 -7.02
C CYS A 97 7.99 7.71 -7.15
N GLN A 98 8.16 6.99 -6.06
CA GLN A 98 8.83 5.69 -6.01
C GLN A 98 7.78 4.59 -6.13
N ILE A 99 8.03 3.60 -6.97
CA ILE A 99 7.12 2.46 -7.14
C ILE A 99 7.71 1.24 -6.43
N GLU A 100 6.98 0.69 -5.48
CA GLU A 100 7.32 -0.55 -4.78
C GLU A 100 6.10 -1.47 -4.75
N ASN A 101 6.26 -2.72 -5.18
CA ASN A 101 5.17 -3.72 -5.21
C ASN A 101 3.88 -3.20 -5.90
N SER A 102 4.04 -2.47 -7.01
CA SER A 102 2.94 -1.83 -7.78
C SER A 102 2.15 -0.76 -7.02
N ILE A 103 2.74 -0.23 -5.94
CA ILE A 103 2.20 0.89 -5.15
C ILE A 103 3.09 2.10 -5.40
N GLN A 104 2.47 3.26 -5.55
CA GLN A 104 3.16 4.52 -5.81
C GLN A 104 3.31 5.29 -4.50
N TYR A 105 4.53 5.68 -4.15
CA TYR A 105 4.86 6.41 -2.94
C TYR A 105 5.44 7.78 -3.28
N ILE A 106 4.91 8.84 -2.68
CA ILE A 106 5.49 10.20 -2.77
C ILE A 106 6.21 10.55 -1.47
N SER A 107 7.23 11.40 -1.56
CA SER A 107 7.90 11.93 -0.37
C SER A 107 7.13 13.11 0.23
N GLY A 108 7.50 13.50 1.45
CA GLY A 108 6.94 14.70 2.08
C GLY A 108 7.25 15.97 1.30
N GLU A 109 8.43 16.06 0.69
CA GLU A 109 8.83 17.17 -0.17
C GLU A 109 7.93 17.27 -1.41
N THR A 110 7.63 16.15 -2.07
CA THR A 110 6.69 16.12 -3.21
C THR A 110 5.30 16.57 -2.77
N LEU A 111 4.80 16.10 -1.63
CA LEU A 111 3.50 16.52 -1.12
C LEU A 111 3.44 18.03 -0.86
N ILE A 112 4.50 18.64 -0.33
CA ILE A 112 4.54 20.08 -0.06
C ILE A 112 4.49 20.90 -1.35
N LYS A 113 5.16 20.46 -2.41
CA LYS A 113 5.11 21.14 -3.71
C LYS A 113 3.68 21.21 -4.26
N GLU A 114 2.88 20.19 -3.97
CA GLU A 114 1.53 20.02 -4.49
C GLU A 114 0.42 20.41 -3.51
N ILE A 115 0.76 20.88 -2.31
CA ILE A 115 -0.24 21.07 -1.23
C ILE A 115 -1.34 22.08 -1.59
N ASN A 116 -1.05 23.01 -2.51
CA ASN A 116 -1.98 24.03 -2.98
C ASN A 116 -2.71 23.62 -4.28
N ASN A 117 -2.48 22.40 -4.78
CA ASN A 117 -3.12 21.90 -5.98
C ASN A 117 -4.62 21.63 -5.68
N PRO A 118 -5.56 22.27 -6.39
CA PRO A 118 -7.00 22.11 -6.13
C PRO A 118 -7.53 20.70 -6.43
N ASP A 119 -6.76 19.89 -7.16
CA ASP A 119 -7.07 18.50 -7.45
C ASP A 119 -6.44 17.51 -6.47
N LEU A 120 -5.59 17.98 -5.55
CA LEU A 120 -5.06 17.17 -4.46
C LEU A 120 -6.15 16.88 -3.43
N VAL A 121 -6.34 15.60 -3.14
CA VAL A 121 -7.15 15.11 -2.03
C VAL A 121 -6.26 14.28 -1.13
N LEU A 122 -6.03 14.79 0.07
CA LEU A 122 -5.16 14.18 1.06
C LEU A 122 -5.99 13.50 2.13
N TYR A 123 -5.84 12.20 2.30
CA TYR A 123 -6.58 11.43 3.30
C TYR A 123 -5.69 10.89 4.42
N ASP A 124 -6.13 11.12 5.65
CA ASP A 124 -5.56 10.54 6.85
C ASP A 124 -6.33 9.28 7.25
N CYS A 125 -5.68 8.12 7.18
CA CYS A 125 -6.25 6.81 7.50
C CYS A 125 -6.00 6.38 8.96
N ARG A 126 -5.58 7.31 9.84
CA ARG A 126 -5.40 7.04 11.28
C ARG A 126 -6.73 6.99 12.04
N TYR A 127 -6.68 6.63 13.33
CA TYR A 127 -7.84 6.76 14.21
C TYR A 127 -8.23 8.24 14.36
N LEU A 128 -9.49 8.49 14.70
CA LEU A 128 -10.02 9.86 14.78
C LEU A 128 -9.26 10.70 15.81
N TYR A 129 -8.89 10.12 16.95
CA TYR A 129 -8.14 10.85 17.98
C TYR A 129 -6.73 11.25 17.53
N GLU A 130 -6.06 10.42 16.72
CA GLU A 130 -4.75 10.75 16.15
C GLU A 130 -4.87 11.95 15.21
N PHE A 131 -5.91 11.96 14.35
CA PHE A 131 -6.20 13.06 13.44
C PHE A 131 -6.55 14.35 14.18
N GLN A 132 -7.43 14.27 15.19
CA GLN A 132 -7.84 15.42 16.00
C GLN A 132 -6.67 16.00 16.80
N GLY A 133 -5.78 15.15 17.30
CA GLY A 133 -4.57 15.57 18.01
C GLY A 133 -3.60 16.34 17.10
N GLY A 134 -3.50 15.93 15.84
CA GLY A 134 -2.86 16.71 14.80
C GLY A 134 -2.76 15.97 13.48
N HIS A 135 -2.82 16.69 12.36
CA HIS A 135 -2.84 16.15 11.00
C HIS A 135 -2.18 17.12 10.01
N ILE A 136 -1.94 16.69 8.77
CA ILE A 136 -1.40 17.56 7.71
C ILE A 136 -2.48 18.58 7.32
N LYS A 137 -2.12 19.84 7.12
CA LYS A 137 -3.07 20.88 6.70
C LYS A 137 -3.81 20.46 5.42
N GLY A 138 -5.13 20.62 5.43
CA GLY A 138 -5.99 20.23 4.31
C GLY A 138 -6.29 18.72 4.22
N ALA A 139 -5.76 17.89 5.11
CA ALA A 139 -6.09 16.47 5.14
C ALA A 139 -7.53 16.23 5.61
N ILE A 140 -8.19 15.27 4.99
CA ILE A 140 -9.52 14.77 5.34
C ILE A 140 -9.36 13.47 6.12
N HIS A 141 -10.00 13.38 7.29
CA HIS A 141 -10.03 12.12 8.03
C HIS A 141 -10.85 11.08 7.28
N MET A 142 -10.23 9.95 6.97
CA MET A 142 -10.88 8.86 6.27
C MET A 142 -11.66 7.99 7.25
N ASN A 143 -12.97 8.25 7.37
CA ASN A 143 -13.86 7.43 8.19
C ASN A 143 -13.88 5.96 7.71
N HIS A 144 -14.21 5.02 8.60
CA HIS A 144 -14.37 3.60 8.32
C HIS A 144 -15.72 3.25 7.70
N SER A 145 -16.65 4.20 7.72
CA SER A 145 -17.94 4.07 7.07
C SER A 145 -17.80 3.92 5.53
N MET A 146 -18.67 3.10 4.96
CA MET A 146 -18.81 2.88 3.51
C MET A 146 -19.00 4.18 2.69
N SER A 147 -19.41 5.27 3.34
CA SER A 147 -19.73 6.56 2.71
C SER A 147 -18.56 7.17 1.92
N LEU A 148 -17.31 6.88 2.29
CA LEU A 148 -16.14 7.41 1.60
C LEU A 148 -16.04 6.92 0.14
N PHE A 149 -16.53 5.70 -0.12
CA PHE A 149 -16.53 5.13 -1.47
C PHE A 149 -17.67 5.69 -2.32
N GLU A 150 -18.81 6.04 -1.71
CA GLU A 150 -19.89 6.75 -2.40
C GLU A 150 -19.44 8.16 -2.79
N GLU A 151 -18.67 8.83 -1.92
CA GLU A 151 -18.13 10.16 -2.17
C GLU A 151 -17.06 10.15 -3.26
N LEU A 152 -16.05 9.27 -3.15
CA LEU A 152 -15.01 9.10 -4.16
C LEU A 152 -15.65 8.76 -5.51
N PHE A 153 -16.39 7.66 -5.62
CA PHE A 153 -16.91 7.17 -6.91
C PHE A 153 -18.23 7.81 -7.36
N SER A 154 -18.66 8.91 -6.74
CA SER A 154 -19.80 9.68 -7.23
C SER A 154 -19.54 10.21 -8.65
N VAL A 155 -20.59 10.27 -9.47
CA VAL A 155 -20.50 10.61 -10.91
C VAL A 155 -19.85 11.97 -11.16
N ALA A 156 -19.92 12.90 -10.19
CA ALA A 156 -19.35 14.24 -10.28
C ALA A 156 -17.82 14.29 -10.21
N ASN A 157 -17.16 13.25 -9.68
CA ASN A 157 -15.72 13.25 -9.38
C ASN A 157 -14.86 12.53 -10.43
N LYS A 158 -15.40 12.32 -11.64
CA LYS A 158 -14.69 11.56 -12.67
C LYS A 158 -13.63 12.42 -13.36
N THR A 159 -12.41 12.17 -12.91
CA THR A 159 -11.10 12.38 -13.56
C THR A 159 -10.26 13.58 -13.07
N ASN A 160 -8.94 13.34 -12.99
CA ASN A 160 -7.82 14.23 -12.63
C ASN A 160 -7.51 14.47 -11.14
N LYS A 161 -8.27 13.89 -10.19
CA LYS A 161 -7.90 13.98 -8.77
C LYS A 161 -6.59 13.26 -8.47
N ILE A 162 -5.76 13.91 -7.68
CA ILE A 162 -4.52 13.38 -7.12
C ILE A 162 -4.84 12.94 -5.69
N ILE A 163 -4.92 11.64 -5.46
CA ILE A 163 -5.28 11.09 -4.15
C ILE A 163 -4.00 10.65 -3.44
N VAL A 164 -3.77 11.20 -2.26
CA VAL A 164 -2.66 10.79 -1.39
C VAL A 164 -3.23 10.24 -0.10
N LEU A 165 -2.88 9.00 0.24
CA LEU A 165 -3.26 8.37 1.51
C LEU A 165 -2.06 8.30 2.44
N TYR A 166 -2.28 8.50 3.73
CA TYR A 166 -1.26 8.27 4.73
C TYR A 166 -1.84 7.69 6.02
N CYS A 167 -0.99 7.08 6.83
CA CYS A 167 -1.32 6.84 8.23
C CYS A 167 -0.13 7.25 9.09
N GLU A 168 0.05 6.70 10.29
CA GLU A 168 1.18 7.07 11.16
C GLU A 168 2.53 6.78 10.51
N TYR A 169 2.66 5.61 9.88
CA TYR A 169 3.88 5.14 9.22
C TYR A 169 3.67 4.73 7.75
N SER A 170 2.44 4.83 7.25
CA SER A 170 2.01 4.40 5.91
C SER A 170 2.27 2.93 5.54
N VAL A 171 2.34 2.04 6.54
CA VAL A 171 2.68 0.61 6.33
C VAL A 171 1.46 -0.28 6.14
N LYS A 172 0.42 -0.04 6.94
CA LYS A 172 -0.70 -0.97 7.09
C LYS A 172 -2.03 -0.30 6.76
N ARG A 173 -2.43 0.69 7.58
CA ARG A 173 -3.77 1.30 7.48
C ARG A 173 -4.02 2.00 6.14
N SER A 174 -3.09 2.82 5.66
CA SER A 174 -3.21 3.47 4.34
C SER A 174 -3.07 2.48 3.18
N LEU A 175 -2.24 1.44 3.35
CA LEU A 175 -2.04 0.39 2.35
C LEU A 175 -3.30 -0.47 2.18
N GLU A 176 -3.96 -0.86 3.27
CA GLU A 176 -5.27 -1.53 3.25
C GLU A 176 -6.27 -0.69 2.44
N ARG A 177 -6.31 0.63 2.66
CA ARG A 177 -7.19 1.56 1.94
C ARG A 177 -6.84 1.71 0.47
N TYR A 178 -5.56 1.77 0.14
CA TYR A 178 -5.08 1.79 -1.24
C TYR A 178 -5.61 0.59 -2.04
N PHE A 179 -5.50 -0.61 -1.47
CA PHE A 179 -5.99 -1.83 -2.13
C PHE A 179 -7.52 -1.90 -2.20
N GLU A 180 -8.22 -1.45 -1.15
CA GLU A 180 -9.68 -1.35 -1.17
C GLU A 180 -10.17 -0.45 -2.31
N ILE A 181 -9.58 0.76 -2.45
CA ILE A 181 -9.88 1.70 -3.53
C ILE A 181 -9.58 1.07 -4.90
N ARG A 182 -8.38 0.51 -5.07
CA ARG A 182 -7.96 -0.05 -6.37
C ARG A 182 -8.82 -1.24 -6.79
N LYS A 183 -9.22 -2.10 -5.85
CA LYS A 183 -10.10 -3.23 -6.12
C LYS A 183 -11.47 -2.75 -6.63
N LEU A 184 -12.03 -1.72 -6.00
CA LEU A 184 -13.32 -1.16 -6.43
C LEU A 184 -13.23 -0.45 -7.77
N ASP A 185 -12.16 0.33 -7.99
CA ASP A 185 -11.92 1.01 -9.26
C ASP A 185 -11.83 -0.01 -10.43
N ARG A 186 -11.12 -1.12 -10.20
CA ARG A 186 -11.03 -2.23 -11.17
C ARG A 186 -12.35 -2.98 -11.38
N ASN A 187 -13.19 -3.13 -10.35
CA ASN A 187 -14.50 -3.77 -10.51
C ASN A 187 -15.49 -2.90 -11.30
N THR A 188 -15.26 -1.59 -11.34
CA THR A 188 -16.16 -0.62 -11.98
C THR A 188 -15.74 -0.29 -13.40
N ASN A 189 -14.48 -0.56 -13.77
CA ASN A 189 -13.90 -0.20 -15.06
C ASN A 189 -13.50 -1.43 -15.88
N GLN A 190 -13.52 -1.29 -17.22
CA GLN A 190 -12.99 -2.31 -18.11
C GLN A 190 -11.46 -2.25 -18.09
N TYR A 191 -10.81 -3.39 -17.89
CA TYR A 191 -9.35 -3.47 -17.94
C TYR A 191 -8.83 -2.99 -19.31
N PRO A 192 -7.74 -2.17 -19.39
CA PRO A 192 -6.85 -1.73 -18.31
C PRO A 192 -7.21 -0.38 -17.65
N GLN A 193 -8.38 0.17 -17.91
CA GLN A 193 -8.77 1.53 -17.46
C GLN A 193 -8.92 1.62 -15.94
N LEU A 194 -8.69 2.82 -15.42
CA LEU A 194 -8.86 3.22 -14.02
C LEU A 194 -9.44 4.64 -13.98
N THR A 195 -10.24 4.90 -12.95
CA THR A 195 -10.69 6.28 -12.65
C THR A 195 -9.61 7.04 -11.89
N TYR A 196 -8.87 6.37 -11.00
CA TYR A 196 -7.83 6.96 -10.15
C TYR A 196 -6.45 6.48 -10.55
N ASN A 197 -5.92 7.04 -11.64
CA ASN A 197 -4.54 6.80 -12.06
C ASN A 197 -3.53 7.40 -11.05
N ASN A 198 -3.86 8.57 -10.51
CA ASN A 198 -3.03 9.35 -9.59
C ASN A 198 -3.37 9.02 -8.13
N LEU A 199 -3.12 7.78 -7.71
CA LEU A 199 -3.33 7.32 -6.33
C LEU A 199 -1.99 6.93 -5.71
N TYR A 200 -1.63 7.63 -4.63
CA TYR A 200 -0.33 7.55 -3.98
C TYR A 200 -0.45 7.27 -2.48
N LEU A 201 0.62 6.74 -1.90
CA LEU A 201 0.87 6.72 -0.45
C LEU A 201 1.93 7.77 -0.09
N LEU A 202 1.74 8.48 1.02
CA LEU A 202 2.82 9.30 1.58
C LEU A 202 3.85 8.38 2.25
N SER A 203 5.08 8.38 1.76
CA SER A 203 6.16 7.54 2.31
C SER A 203 6.44 7.90 3.77
N GLN A 204 6.68 6.88 4.60
CA GLN A 204 6.96 7.00 6.04
C GLN A 204 5.86 7.65 6.91
N GLY A 205 4.73 8.05 6.31
CA GLY A 205 3.52 8.51 6.99
C GLY A 205 3.67 9.82 7.76
N TYR A 206 2.67 10.08 8.60
CA TYR A 206 2.57 11.31 9.38
C TYR A 206 3.73 11.47 10.38
N SER A 207 4.27 10.37 10.92
CA SER A 207 5.36 10.41 11.88
C SER A 207 6.60 11.12 11.32
N GLU A 208 7.03 10.76 10.11
CA GLU A 208 8.20 11.38 9.49
C GLU A 208 7.85 12.76 8.90
N PHE A 209 6.65 12.91 8.33
CA PHE A 209 6.19 14.19 7.80
C PHE A 209 6.14 15.27 8.89
N TYR A 210 5.55 14.98 10.05
CA TYR A 210 5.45 15.93 11.17
C TYR A 210 6.83 16.31 11.71
N LYS A 211 7.77 15.36 11.76
CA LYS A 211 9.15 15.59 12.20
C LYS A 211 9.88 16.57 11.29
N ASN A 212 9.70 16.46 9.98
CA ASN A 212 10.43 17.28 9.00
C ASN A 212 9.70 18.59 8.66
N PHE A 213 8.37 18.58 8.75
CA PHE A 213 7.50 19.69 8.32
C PHE A 213 6.39 20.03 9.34
N PRO A 214 6.72 20.27 10.61
CA PRO A 214 5.71 20.55 11.65
C PRO A 214 4.86 21.79 11.31
N GLN A 215 5.42 22.78 10.62
CA GLN A 215 4.72 23.99 10.16
C GLN A 215 3.59 23.71 9.15
N MET A 216 3.63 22.55 8.49
CA MET A 216 2.61 22.10 7.53
C MET A 216 1.51 21.26 8.19
N CYS A 217 1.55 21.13 9.52
CA CYS A 217 0.59 20.37 10.30
C CYS A 217 -0.29 21.30 11.16
N ASN A 218 -1.50 20.82 11.46
CA ASN A 218 -2.34 21.33 12.53
C ASN A 218 -2.10 20.46 13.76
N GLY A 219 -1.97 21.06 14.95
CA GLY A 219 -1.83 20.31 16.20
C GLY A 219 -0.49 19.59 16.36
N CYS A 220 -0.52 18.53 17.16
CA CYS A 220 0.65 17.75 17.59
C CYS A 220 0.62 16.31 17.05
N TYR A 221 1.77 15.66 17.03
CA TYR A 221 1.85 14.24 16.74
C TYR A 221 1.36 13.39 17.92
N ILE A 222 0.21 12.73 17.75
CA ILE A 222 -0.33 11.73 18.67
C ILE A 222 -0.14 10.33 18.08
N GLN A 223 0.47 9.45 18.87
CA GLN A 223 0.75 8.07 18.49
C GLN A 223 -0.49 7.18 18.66
N MET A 224 -0.55 6.12 17.85
CA MET A 224 -1.64 5.16 17.94
C MET A 224 -1.73 4.48 19.32
N ASN A 225 -0.60 4.18 19.96
CA ASN A 225 -0.55 3.47 21.24
C ASN A 225 -0.55 4.39 22.47
N ASP A 226 -0.90 5.67 22.31
CA ASP A 226 -0.98 6.60 23.43
C ASP A 226 -2.01 6.11 24.46
N THR A 227 -1.53 5.94 25.70
CA THR A 227 -2.33 5.43 26.82
C THR A 227 -3.57 6.27 27.13
N GLN A 228 -3.54 7.57 26.85
CA GLN A 228 -4.67 8.48 27.10
C GLN A 228 -5.87 8.16 26.22
N TYR A 229 -5.64 7.61 25.02
CA TYR A 229 -6.66 7.41 23.98
C TYR A 229 -7.08 5.94 23.82
N LYS A 230 -6.67 5.07 24.75
CA LYS A 230 -6.92 3.61 24.67
C LYS A 230 -8.41 3.27 24.53
N SER A 231 -9.29 3.97 25.24
CA SER A 231 -10.75 3.77 25.18
C SER A 231 -11.32 4.16 23.81
N GLN A 232 -10.91 5.31 23.26
CA GLN A 232 -11.33 5.77 21.93
C GLN A 232 -10.85 4.81 20.83
N MET A 233 -9.61 4.35 20.90
CA MET A 233 -9.09 3.33 19.98
C MET A 233 -9.94 2.05 20.02
N GLN A 234 -10.29 1.56 21.23
CA GLN A 234 -11.11 0.37 21.40
C GLN A 234 -12.52 0.55 20.85
N GLN A 235 -13.15 1.70 21.10
CA GLN A 235 -14.47 2.03 20.57
C GLN A 235 -14.45 2.03 19.03
N GLU A 236 -13.49 2.72 18.42
CA GLU A 236 -13.41 2.80 16.95
C GLU A 236 -13.11 1.43 16.32
N LEU A 237 -12.30 0.58 16.99
CA LEU A 237 -12.08 -0.82 16.57
C LEU A 237 -13.38 -1.65 16.60
N GLN A 238 -14.20 -1.49 17.65
CA GLN A 238 -15.49 -2.15 17.73
C GLN A 238 -16.42 -1.68 16.60
N GLU A 239 -16.52 -0.37 16.38
CA GLU A 239 -17.32 0.22 15.30
C GLU A 239 -16.88 -0.29 13.92
N ARG A 240 -15.57 -0.31 13.66
CA ARG A 240 -14.98 -0.90 12.45
C ARG A 240 -15.38 -2.36 12.26
N SER A 241 -15.36 -3.16 13.32
CA SER A 241 -15.74 -4.58 13.25
C SER A 241 -17.21 -4.76 12.87
N ILE A 242 -18.09 -3.95 13.46
CA ILE A 242 -19.53 -3.97 13.21
C ILE A 242 -19.83 -3.56 11.76
N ILE A 243 -19.19 -2.49 11.28
CA ILE A 243 -19.33 -2.03 9.90
C ILE A 243 -18.88 -3.11 8.92
N LYS A 244 -17.70 -3.72 9.13
CA LYS A 244 -17.20 -4.82 8.28
C LYS A 244 -18.17 -6.00 8.23
N GLN A 245 -18.74 -6.38 9.37
CA GLN A 245 -19.73 -7.47 9.42
C GLN A 245 -21.01 -7.13 8.66
N LYS A 246 -21.55 -5.92 8.85
CA LYS A 246 -22.74 -5.43 8.13
C LYS A 246 -22.50 -5.41 6.62
N SER A 247 -21.36 -4.87 6.17
CA SER A 247 -21.01 -4.83 4.74
C SER A 247 -20.91 -6.23 4.12
N ARG A 248 -20.33 -7.20 4.85
CA ARG A 248 -20.27 -8.60 4.40
C ARG A 248 -21.66 -9.22 4.29
N GLN A 249 -22.54 -8.98 5.25
CA GLN A 249 -23.92 -9.46 5.22
C GLN A 249 -24.70 -8.88 4.03
N GLN A 250 -24.57 -7.57 3.77
CA GLN A 250 -25.22 -6.93 2.61
C GLN A 250 -24.73 -7.50 1.28
N GLN A 251 -23.42 -7.78 1.14
CA GLN A 251 -22.88 -8.41 -0.06
C GLN A 251 -23.43 -9.83 -0.27
N LEU A 252 -23.57 -10.62 0.80
CA LEU A 252 -24.17 -11.96 0.74
C LEU A 252 -25.65 -11.89 0.34
N GLN A 253 -26.41 -10.95 0.92
CA GLN A 253 -27.81 -10.73 0.56
C GLN A 253 -27.97 -10.33 -0.91
N LYS A 254 -27.14 -9.42 -1.43
CA LYS A 254 -27.15 -9.04 -2.86
C LYS A 254 -26.86 -10.24 -3.77
N LYS A 255 -25.87 -11.08 -3.42
CA LYS A 255 -25.55 -12.29 -4.19
C LYS A 255 -26.69 -13.30 -4.20
N LEU A 256 -27.30 -13.53 -3.03
CA LEU A 256 -28.47 -14.40 -2.92
C LEU A 256 -29.63 -13.86 -3.77
N PHE A 257 -29.93 -12.57 -3.69
CA PHE A 257 -30.97 -11.94 -4.50
C PHE A 257 -30.73 -12.17 -5.99
N ILE A 258 -29.53 -11.86 -6.50
CA ILE A 258 -29.18 -12.08 -7.91
C ILE A 258 -29.37 -13.54 -8.33
N PHE A 259 -28.96 -14.49 -7.49
CA PHE A 259 -29.10 -15.92 -7.75
C PHE A 259 -30.56 -16.39 -7.84
N TYR A 260 -31.46 -15.80 -7.07
CA TYR A 260 -32.90 -16.17 -7.09
C TYR A 260 -33.73 -15.39 -8.11
N THR A 261 -33.18 -14.35 -8.73
CA THR A 261 -33.86 -13.53 -9.76
C THR A 261 -33.40 -13.81 -11.19
N GLN A 262 -32.48 -14.76 -11.38
CA GLN A 262 -32.06 -15.31 -12.69
C GLN A 262 -32.61 -16.71 -12.87
#